data_AF-A0A3C7VUU9-F1
#
_entry.id   AF-A0A3C7VUU9-F1
#
_cell.length_a   1.000
_cell.length_b   1.000
_cell.length_c   1.000
_cell.angle_alpha   90.00
_cell.angle_beta   90.00
_cell.angle_gamma   90.00
#
_symmetry.space_group_name_H-M   'P 1'
#
loop_
_entity.id
_entity.type
_entity.pdbx_description
1 polymer ?
#
loop_
_entity_poly.entity_id
_entity_poly.type
_entity_poly.pdbx_seq_one_letter_code
_entity_poly.pdbx_strand_id
1 'polypeptide(L)'
;MKRLLLALAASLLIAGCGGDPQAPAGGGAIADYTRGMQAVPGFLPFYVDRQAGRLYFAIDRFGEDMIYQTGLPQGVGSNDLGFDRGELDSGPAALVRFEHAGERVLLHRRNTAFRAVTDSAEERAAVEEAFASSVLWGFPVVA
;
A
#
# COMPACT_ATOMS: atom_id res chain seq x y z
N MET A 1 44.10 -22.38 -38.86
CA MET A 1 42.81 -21.88 -39.37
C MET A 1 41.70 -22.76 -38.82
N LYS A 2 40.64 -22.17 -38.25
CA LYS A 2 39.55 -22.77 -37.43
C LYS A 2 39.83 -22.80 -35.93
N ARG A 3 39.33 -21.76 -35.25
CA ARG A 3 38.66 -21.76 -33.93
C ARG A 3 38.46 -20.30 -33.49
N LEU A 4 37.67 -19.59 -34.28
CA LEU A 4 37.25 -18.21 -34.04
C LEU A 4 35.75 -18.19 -34.27
N LEU A 5 34.95 -18.53 -33.26
CA LEU A 5 33.48 -18.37 -33.22
C LEU A 5 32.94 -19.03 -31.94
N LEU A 6 33.19 -18.44 -30.77
CA LEU A 6 32.49 -18.81 -29.53
C LEU A 6 32.62 -17.67 -28.51
N ALA A 7 32.05 -16.49 -28.83
CA ALA A 7 32.03 -15.36 -27.91
C ALA A 7 30.86 -14.38 -28.13
N LEU A 8 29.71 -14.84 -28.68
CA LEU A 8 28.61 -13.92 -29.00
C LEU A 8 27.19 -14.48 -28.76
N ALA A 9 26.97 -15.26 -27.70
CA ALA A 9 25.64 -15.78 -27.39
C ALA A 9 25.32 -15.85 -25.88
N ALA A 10 25.82 -14.90 -25.08
CA ALA A 10 25.51 -14.87 -23.64
C ALA A 10 25.13 -13.48 -23.10
N SER A 11 24.84 -12.50 -23.97
CA SER A 11 24.60 -11.10 -23.58
C SER A 11 23.14 -10.65 -23.74
N LEU A 12 22.17 -11.55 -23.59
CA LEU A 12 20.77 -11.15 -23.76
C LEU A 12 19.83 -11.99 -22.88
N LEU A 13 19.85 -11.75 -21.55
CA LEU A 13 18.80 -12.21 -20.62
C LEU A 13 18.93 -11.53 -19.23
N ILE A 14 19.14 -10.21 -19.21
CA ILE A 14 18.91 -9.38 -18.01
C ILE A 14 18.01 -8.22 -18.41
N ALA A 15 16.77 -8.53 -18.79
CA ALA A 15 15.73 -7.53 -19.00
C ALA A 15 14.42 -8.11 -18.46
N GLY A 16 14.10 -7.76 -17.22
CA GLY A 16 12.80 -8.11 -16.62
C GLY A 16 12.86 -8.45 -15.15
N CYS A 17 13.32 -7.52 -14.30
CA CYS A 17 12.98 -7.43 -12.88
C CYS A 17 13.32 -6.02 -12.40
N GLY A 18 12.76 -5.03 -13.07
CA GLY A 18 12.83 -3.62 -12.69
C GLY A 18 11.49 -3.01 -13.03
N GLY A 19 10.48 -3.29 -12.20
CA GLY A 19 9.32 -2.42 -12.19
C GLY A 19 9.83 -1.08 -11.67
N ASP A 20 10.03 -0.12 -12.56
CA ASP A 20 10.30 1.25 -12.12
C ASP A 20 9.19 1.63 -11.14
N PRO A 21 9.53 2.25 -10.00
CA PRO A 21 8.53 2.76 -9.07
C PRO A 21 7.52 3.59 -9.86
N GLN A 22 6.30 3.07 -10.01
CA GLN A 22 5.30 3.72 -10.85
C GLN A 22 5.03 5.10 -10.25
N ALA A 23 5.28 6.12 -11.05
CA ALA A 23 4.89 7.48 -10.70
C ALA A 23 3.38 7.47 -10.41
N PRO A 24 2.92 8.24 -9.40
CA PRO A 24 1.51 8.31 -9.06
C PRO A 24 0.66 8.56 -10.32
N ALA A 25 -0.21 7.60 -10.65
CA ALA A 25 -1.10 7.68 -11.80
C ALA A 25 -2.25 8.64 -11.47
N GLY A 26 -2.00 9.94 -11.62
CA GLY A 26 -3.00 10.98 -11.41
C GLY A 26 -3.67 11.39 -12.73
N GLY A 27 -5.00 11.43 -12.77
CA GLY A 27 -5.73 12.16 -13.82
C GLY A 27 -5.40 13.66 -13.79
N GLY A 28 -5.95 14.43 -14.75
CA GLY A 28 -5.65 15.86 -14.88
C GLY A 28 -5.84 16.67 -13.58
N ALA A 29 -6.90 16.38 -12.82
CA ALA A 29 -7.19 17.03 -11.54
C ALA A 29 -6.09 16.79 -10.48
N ILE A 30 -5.59 15.55 -10.36
CA ILE A 30 -4.49 15.21 -9.43
C ILE A 30 -3.20 15.91 -9.87
N ALA A 31 -2.88 15.89 -11.17
CA ALA A 31 -1.69 16.56 -11.69
C ALA A 31 -1.72 18.08 -11.44
N ASP A 32 -2.90 18.70 -11.57
CA ASP A 32 -3.08 20.12 -11.27
C ASP A 32 -3.00 20.44 -9.78
N TYR A 33 -3.65 19.64 -8.92
CA TYR A 33 -3.64 19.82 -7.48
C TYR A 33 -2.24 19.65 -6.88
N THR A 34 -1.47 18.70 -7.42
CA THR A 34 -0.13 18.33 -6.91
C THR A 34 1.01 19.10 -7.56
N ARG A 35 0.70 20.15 -8.33
CA ARG A 35 1.70 20.95 -9.05
C ARG A 35 2.70 21.57 -8.08
N GLY A 36 3.99 21.25 -8.26
CA GLY A 36 5.07 21.73 -7.41
C GLY A 36 5.30 20.91 -6.13
N MET A 37 4.53 19.84 -5.90
CA MET A 37 4.79 18.86 -4.85
C MET A 37 5.84 17.84 -5.30
N GLN A 38 6.55 17.26 -4.34
CA GLN A 38 7.51 16.18 -4.63
C GLN A 38 6.75 14.84 -4.71
N ALA A 39 6.70 14.23 -5.89
CA ALA A 39 6.15 12.88 -6.04
C ALA A 39 7.08 11.82 -5.44
N VAL A 40 6.50 10.89 -4.70
CA VAL A 40 7.18 9.72 -4.14
C VAL A 40 6.47 8.47 -4.67
N PRO A 41 7.10 7.72 -5.57
CA PRO A 41 6.52 6.49 -6.12
C PRO A 41 6.63 5.34 -5.11
N GLY A 42 5.82 4.30 -5.27
CA GLY A 42 5.82 3.13 -4.39
C GLY A 42 4.55 2.29 -4.51
N PHE A 43 4.33 1.37 -3.56
CA PHE A 43 3.11 0.55 -3.52
C PHE A 43 1.85 1.40 -3.30
N LEU A 44 1.95 2.39 -2.41
CA LEU A 44 0.96 3.45 -2.23
C LEU A 44 1.65 4.78 -2.53
N PRO A 45 1.63 5.27 -3.78
CA PRO A 45 2.27 6.50 -4.16
C PRO A 45 1.71 7.71 -3.40
N PHE A 46 2.55 8.72 -3.15
CA PHE A 46 2.10 9.95 -2.51
C PHE A 46 2.90 11.17 -2.97
N TYR A 47 2.38 12.34 -2.67
CA TYR A 47 3.01 13.63 -2.94
C TYR A 47 3.33 14.34 -1.61
N VAL A 48 4.50 14.95 -1.54
CA VAL A 48 4.95 15.73 -0.39
C VAL A 48 4.79 17.21 -0.71
N ASP A 49 3.92 17.87 0.04
CA ASP A 49 3.86 19.33 0.11
C ASP A 49 4.70 19.79 1.32
N ARG A 50 5.92 20.24 1.04
CA ARG A 50 6.84 20.74 2.07
C ARG A 50 6.43 22.11 2.62
N GLN A 51 5.69 22.90 1.86
CA GLN A 51 5.27 24.23 2.30
C GLN A 51 4.10 24.11 3.29
N ALA A 52 3.13 23.25 3.00
CA ALA A 52 2.00 22.98 3.90
C ALA A 52 2.32 21.94 4.98
N GLY A 53 3.43 21.19 4.86
CA GLY A 53 3.77 20.10 5.77
C GLY A 53 2.79 18.92 5.66
N ARG A 54 2.34 18.59 4.44
CA ARG A 54 1.30 17.59 4.18
C ARG A 54 1.76 16.50 3.23
N LEU A 55 1.19 15.31 3.41
CA LEU A 55 1.32 14.19 2.50
C LEU A 55 -0.04 13.92 1.86
N TYR A 56 -0.04 13.69 0.54
CA TYR A 56 -1.24 13.40 -0.24
C TYR A 56 -1.07 12.05 -0.93
N PHE A 57 -1.84 11.05 -0.53
CA PHE A 57 -1.81 9.73 -1.16
C PHE A 57 -2.56 9.73 -2.49
N ALA A 58 -1.95 9.17 -3.53
CA ALA A 58 -2.61 8.88 -4.79
C ALA A 58 -3.17 7.45 -4.71
N ILE A 59 -4.47 7.34 -4.42
CA ILE A 59 -5.13 6.05 -4.25
C ILE A 59 -5.77 5.64 -5.58
N ASP A 60 -5.30 4.54 -6.16
CA ASP A 60 -5.81 3.96 -7.40
C ASP A 60 -6.38 2.54 -7.23
N ARG A 61 -6.17 1.93 -6.05
CA ARG A 61 -6.58 0.56 -5.71
C ARG A 61 -7.71 0.54 -4.67
N PHE A 62 -8.94 0.72 -5.14
CA PHE A 62 -10.13 0.63 -4.28
C PHE A 62 -10.64 -0.80 -4.20
N GLY A 63 -11.09 -1.21 -3.02
CA GLY A 63 -11.61 -2.56 -2.77
C GLY A 63 -10.55 -3.68 -2.72
N GLU A 64 -9.29 -3.39 -3.06
CA GLU A 64 -8.17 -4.32 -2.95
C GLU A 64 -7.68 -4.44 -1.50
N ASP A 65 -7.52 -5.67 -1.01
CA ASP A 65 -6.97 -5.93 0.32
C ASP A 65 -5.45 -5.73 0.34
N MET A 66 -4.97 -4.99 1.34
CA MET A 66 -3.56 -4.69 1.60
C MET A 66 -3.21 -5.07 3.04
N ILE A 67 -1.93 -5.39 3.26
CA ILE A 67 -1.42 -5.64 4.62
C ILE A 67 -1.10 -4.31 5.29
N TYR A 68 -1.74 -4.04 6.42
CA TYR A 68 -1.44 -2.95 7.32
C TYR A 68 -0.70 -3.48 8.55
N GLN A 69 0.51 -2.98 8.75
CA GLN A 69 1.36 -3.30 9.89
C GLN A 69 1.99 -2.01 10.42
N THR A 70 1.90 -1.82 11.73
CA THR A 70 2.57 -0.77 12.47
C THR A 70 3.96 -1.22 12.90
N GLY A 71 4.85 -0.27 13.14
CA GLY A 71 6.20 -0.55 13.61
C GLY A 71 6.91 0.70 14.13
N LEU A 72 8.02 0.50 14.80
CA LEU A 72 8.85 1.52 15.41
C LEU A 72 10.03 1.83 14.48
N PRO A 73 9.99 2.91 13.69
CA PRO A 73 11.14 3.30 12.87
C PRO A 73 12.37 3.67 13.71
N GLN A 74 12.14 4.10 14.96
CA GLN A 74 13.15 4.41 15.97
C GLN A 74 12.76 3.73 17.28
N GLY A 75 13.75 3.27 18.05
CA GLY A 75 13.52 2.67 19.37
C GLY A 75 13.17 3.73 20.42
N VAL A 76 12.65 3.28 21.56
CA VAL A 76 12.22 4.16 22.67
C VAL A 76 13.41 4.63 23.52
N GLY A 77 14.59 4.01 23.36
CA GLY A 77 15.81 4.39 24.06
C GLY A 77 15.95 3.78 25.46
N SER A 78 15.14 2.77 25.78
CA SER A 78 15.23 2.00 27.03
C SER A 78 15.22 0.51 26.72
N ASN A 79 16.31 -0.16 27.07
CA ASN A 79 16.44 -1.61 26.87
C ASN A 79 15.47 -2.40 27.79
N ASP A 80 15.09 -1.83 28.93
CA ASP A 80 14.20 -2.50 29.90
C ASP A 80 12.76 -2.64 29.38
N LEU A 81 12.33 -1.74 28.48
CA LEU A 81 11.01 -1.80 27.85
C LEU A 81 10.97 -2.74 26.63
N GLY A 82 12.14 -3.12 26.10
CA GLY A 82 12.24 -4.03 24.96
C GLY A 82 11.66 -3.49 23.65
N PHE A 83 11.58 -2.17 23.47
CA PHE A 83 11.10 -1.54 22.23
C PHE A 83 12.26 -1.04 21.38
N ASP A 84 12.72 -1.90 20.48
CA ASP A 84 13.89 -1.70 19.66
C ASP A 84 13.58 -0.99 18.34
N ARG A 85 14.64 -0.43 17.75
CA ARG A 85 14.57 0.25 16.46
C ARG A 85 14.28 -0.76 15.34
N GLY A 86 13.30 -0.43 14.51
CA GLY A 86 12.90 -1.24 13.36
C GLY A 86 12.01 -2.42 13.75
N GLU A 87 11.61 -2.50 15.01
CA GLU A 87 10.70 -3.52 15.50
C GLU A 87 9.31 -3.30 14.90
N LEU A 88 8.72 -4.36 14.35
CA LEU A 88 7.31 -4.35 13.98
C LEU A 88 6.49 -4.45 15.26
N ASP A 89 5.38 -3.72 15.31
CA ASP A 89 4.45 -3.85 16.42
C ASP A 89 4.10 -5.34 16.63
N SER A 90 4.19 -5.79 17.88
CA SER A 90 3.83 -7.15 18.27
C SER A 90 2.33 -7.44 18.09
N GLY A 91 1.52 -6.41 17.83
CA GLY A 91 0.13 -6.53 17.41
C GLY A 91 -0.03 -7.22 16.05
N PRO A 92 -1.21 -7.82 15.79
CA PRO A 92 -1.46 -8.53 14.55
C PRO A 92 -1.56 -7.57 13.36
N ALA A 93 -0.91 -7.93 12.24
CA ALA A 93 -1.17 -7.34 10.95
C ALA A 93 -2.66 -7.42 10.61
N ALA A 94 -3.18 -6.41 9.92
CA ALA A 94 -4.57 -6.35 9.48
C ALA A 94 -4.65 -6.36 7.95
N LEU A 95 -5.71 -6.97 7.41
CA LEU A 95 -6.11 -6.71 6.03
C LEU A 95 -6.97 -5.44 6.02
N VAL A 96 -6.53 -4.46 5.25
CA VAL A 96 -7.23 -3.18 5.06
C VAL A 96 -7.47 -2.91 3.58
N ARG A 97 -8.48 -2.12 3.27
CA ARG A 97 -8.77 -1.66 1.91
C ARG A 97 -9.24 -0.21 1.93
N PHE A 98 -9.06 0.47 0.80
CA PHE A 98 -9.66 1.79 0.61
C PHE A 98 -11.08 1.65 0.04
N GLU A 99 -12.01 2.39 0.62
CA GLU A 99 -13.42 2.42 0.20
C GLU A 99 -13.88 3.87 0.02
N HIS A 100 -14.61 4.16 -1.06
CA HIS A 100 -15.22 5.47 -1.26
C HIS A 100 -16.42 5.67 -0.31
N ALA A 101 -16.48 6.84 0.32
CA ALA A 101 -17.58 7.26 1.19
C ALA A 101 -17.90 8.74 0.94
N GLY A 102 -18.39 9.06 -0.26
CA GLY A 102 -18.70 10.43 -0.68
C GLY A 102 -17.43 11.27 -0.84
N GLU A 103 -17.34 12.38 -0.11
CA GLU A 103 -16.16 13.27 -0.11
C GLU A 103 -14.97 12.73 0.71
N ARG A 104 -15.06 11.48 1.15
CA ARG A 104 -14.01 10.80 1.91
C ARG A 104 -13.65 9.46 1.30
N VAL A 105 -12.42 9.04 1.58
CA VAL A 105 -11.96 7.67 1.39
C VAL A 105 -11.70 7.06 2.76
N LEU A 106 -12.30 5.92 3.04
CA LEU A 106 -12.13 5.20 4.29
C LEU A 106 -11.00 4.19 4.17
N LEU A 107 -10.17 4.09 5.21
CA LEU A 107 -9.32 2.93 5.42
C LEU A 107 -10.09 1.93 6.27
N HIS A 108 -10.60 0.90 5.61
CA HIS A 108 -11.47 -0.08 6.23
C HIS A 108 -10.70 -1.36 6.53
N ARG A 109 -10.71 -1.79 7.79
CA ARG A 109 -10.10 -3.03 8.28
C ARG A 109 -11.12 -4.16 8.21
N ARG A 110 -10.73 -5.27 7.57
CA ARG A 110 -11.52 -6.50 7.56
C ARG A 110 -11.47 -7.22 8.90
N ASN A 111 -12.58 -7.90 9.20
CA ASN A 111 -12.62 -8.85 10.29
C ASN A 111 -12.20 -10.24 9.77
N THR A 112 -10.95 -10.62 10.00
CA THR A 112 -10.43 -11.93 9.58
C THR A 112 -10.62 -13.03 10.63
N ALA A 113 -11.19 -12.70 11.79
CA ALA A 113 -11.47 -13.69 12.83
C ALA A 113 -12.65 -14.60 12.46
N PHE A 114 -13.58 -14.11 11.63
CA PHE A 114 -14.72 -14.84 11.11
C PHE A 114 -14.67 -14.86 9.59
N ARG A 115 -14.49 -16.04 9.00
CA ARG A 115 -14.42 -16.22 7.54
C ARG A 115 -15.14 -17.50 7.13
N ALA A 116 -15.90 -17.44 6.05
CA ALA A 116 -16.46 -18.62 5.41
C ALA A 116 -15.46 -19.15 4.35
N VAL A 117 -15.04 -20.40 4.50
CA VAL A 117 -14.20 -21.11 3.52
C VAL A 117 -15.10 -22.08 2.76
N THR A 118 -15.78 -21.55 1.74
CA THR A 118 -16.88 -22.20 1.02
C THR A 118 -16.97 -21.61 -0.39
N ASP A 119 -17.45 -22.40 -1.34
CA ASP A 119 -17.69 -21.94 -2.71
C ASP A 119 -19.01 -21.15 -2.81
N SER A 120 -19.91 -21.29 -1.82
CA SER A 120 -21.18 -20.57 -1.76
C SER A 120 -20.96 -19.06 -1.59
N ALA A 121 -21.53 -18.27 -2.50
CA ALA A 121 -21.44 -16.80 -2.42
C ALA A 121 -22.32 -16.25 -1.30
N GLU A 122 -23.48 -16.85 -1.10
CA GLU A 122 -24.46 -16.48 -0.08
C GLU A 122 -23.92 -16.73 1.33
N GLU A 123 -23.22 -17.85 1.53
CA GLU A 123 -22.62 -18.17 2.83
C GLU A 123 -21.46 -17.22 3.16
N ARG A 124 -20.66 -16.83 2.16
CA ARG A 124 -19.59 -15.82 2.33
C ARG A 124 -20.18 -14.45 2.70
N ALA A 125 -21.22 -14.01 2.00
CA ALA A 125 -21.89 -12.75 2.30
C ALA A 125 -22.53 -12.77 3.70
N ALA A 126 -23.21 -13.86 4.07
CA ALA A 126 -23.83 -14.01 5.38
C ALA A 126 -22.82 -13.88 6.53
N VAL A 127 -21.63 -14.45 6.40
CA VAL A 127 -20.57 -14.29 7.42
C VAL A 127 -20.00 -12.87 7.43
N GLU A 128 -19.79 -12.25 6.27
CA GLU A 128 -19.27 -10.87 6.19
C GLU A 128 -20.25 -9.85 6.78
N GLU A 129 -21.57 -10.07 6.64
CA GLU A 129 -22.62 -9.21 7.19
C GLU A 129 -22.90 -9.48 8.68
N ALA A 130 -22.68 -10.72 9.15
CA ALA A 130 -22.96 -11.10 10.53
C ALA A 130 -21.92 -10.57 11.53
N PHE A 131 -20.69 -10.30 11.09
CA PHE A 131 -19.59 -9.88 11.96
C PHE A 131 -19.04 -8.52 11.56
N ALA A 132 -19.10 -7.56 12.49
CA ALA A 132 -18.64 -6.21 12.25
C ALA A 132 -17.16 -6.14 11.87
N SER A 133 -16.87 -5.27 10.91
CA SER A 133 -15.55 -4.78 10.53
C SER A 133 -15.22 -3.48 11.26
N SER A 134 -14.15 -2.77 10.86
CA SER A 134 -13.77 -1.51 11.50
C SER A 134 -13.25 -0.47 10.52
N VAL A 135 -13.70 0.78 10.65
CA VAL A 135 -13.11 1.92 9.94
C VAL A 135 -11.96 2.46 10.78
N LEU A 136 -10.74 2.38 10.25
CA LEU A 136 -9.54 2.89 10.94
C LEU A 136 -9.39 4.40 10.77
N TRP A 137 -9.75 4.92 9.60
CA TRP A 137 -9.62 6.34 9.29
C TRP A 137 -10.52 6.77 8.12
N GLY A 138 -10.80 8.08 8.03
CA GLY A 138 -11.45 8.70 6.88
C GLY A 138 -10.66 9.89 6.34
N PHE A 139 -10.08 9.73 5.14
CA PHE A 139 -9.31 10.76 4.46
C PHE A 139 -10.22 11.67 3.63
N PRO A 140 -10.05 13.01 3.66
CA PRO A 140 -10.74 13.89 2.73
C PRO A 140 -10.21 13.72 1.31
N VAL A 141 -11.11 13.73 0.32
CA VAL A 141 -10.75 13.79 -1.11
C VAL A 141 -10.44 15.25 -1.48
N VAL A 142 -9.37 15.46 -2.25
CA VAL A 142 -8.88 16.81 -2.60
C VAL A 142 -8.72 17.05 -4.10
N ALA A 143 -8.72 15.99 -4.91
CA ALA A 143 -8.56 16.04 -6.37
C ALA A 143 -9.11 14.75 -7.01
#